data_AF-A0AAJ1F0X5-F1
#
_entry.id   AF-A0AAJ1F0X5-F1
#
_cell.length_a   1.000
_cell.length_b   1.000
_cell.length_c   1.000
_cell.angle_alpha   90.00
_cell.angle_beta   90.00
_cell.angle_gamma   90.00
#
_symmetry.space_group_name_H-M   'P 1'
#
loop_
_entity.id
_entity.type
_entity.pdbx_description
1 polymer ?
#
loop_
_entity_poly.entity_id
_entity_poly.type
_entity_poly.pdbx_seq_one_letter_code
_entity_poly.pdbx_strand_id
1 'polypeptide(L)'
;MAIEDFAMYLVIAAGGIEMKLQRDLYKHIQSQYPHIWHQAYSYNRQPGTPVRSDYIRAMLKNGELATNDDPKLRQYRQRRRWLYALVAVYFGLWLLRFV
;
A
#
# COMPACT_ATOMS: atom_id res chain seq x y z
N MET A 1 -2.95 24.37 19.01
CA MET A 1 -3.17 23.13 18.24
C MET A 1 -2.37 22.06 18.95
N ALA A 2 -3.04 21.12 19.60
CA ALA A 2 -2.35 20.14 20.44
C ALA A 2 -1.54 19.19 19.55
N ILE A 3 -0.42 18.68 20.04
CA ILE A 3 0.43 17.70 19.32
C ILE A 3 -0.41 16.48 18.85
N GLU A 4 -1.50 16.18 19.56
CA GLU A 4 -2.48 15.14 19.23
C GLU A 4 -3.25 15.42 17.93
N ASP A 5 -3.67 16.66 17.68
CA ASP A 5 -4.33 17.05 16.44
C ASP A 5 -3.40 16.83 15.24
N PHE A 6 -2.13 17.18 15.40
CA PHE A 6 -1.11 17.01 14.36
C PHE A 6 -0.86 15.53 14.03
N ALA A 7 -0.83 14.66 15.05
CA ALA A 7 -0.72 13.21 14.88
C ALA A 7 -1.87 12.66 14.03
N MET A 8 -3.09 13.06 14.37
CA MET A 8 -4.30 12.67 13.66
C MET A 8 -4.26 13.11 12.18
N TYR A 9 -3.86 14.35 11.90
CA TYR A 9 -3.73 14.84 10.53
C TYR A 9 -2.66 14.08 9.74
N LEU A 10 -1.54 13.72 10.36
CA LEU A 10 -0.47 12.97 9.72
C LEU A 10 -0.92 11.55 9.33
N VAL A 11 -1.68 10.88 10.20
CA VAL A 11 -2.28 9.57 9.92
C VAL A 11 -3.30 9.67 8.78
N ILE A 12 -4.17 10.69 8.80
CA ILE A 12 -5.17 10.93 7.74
C ILE A 12 -4.48 11.19 6.39
N ALA A 13 -3.44 12.04 6.38
CA ALA A 13 -2.69 12.35 5.18
C ALA A 13 -1.96 11.11 4.63
N ALA A 14 -1.32 10.31 5.50
CA ALA A 14 -0.68 9.07 5.11
C ALA A 14 -1.68 8.07 4.50
N GLY A 15 -2.86 7.93 5.12
CA GLY A 15 -3.94 7.09 4.59
C GLY A 15 -4.43 7.54 3.22
N GLY A 16 -4.59 8.86 3.01
CA GLY A 16 -4.97 9.42 1.71
C GLY A 16 -3.92 9.16 0.62
N ILE A 17 -2.63 9.31 0.95
CA ILE A 17 -1.54 9.02 0.02
C ILE A 17 -1.50 7.51 -0.30
N GLU A 18 -1.68 6.63 0.69
CA GLU A 18 -1.71 5.18 0.48
C GLU A 18 -2.87 4.77 -0.43
N MET A 19 -4.08 5.31 -0.22
CA MET A 19 -5.23 5.07 -1.10
C MET A 19 -4.96 5.49 -2.54
N LYS A 20 -4.37 6.67 -2.76
CA LYS A 20 -4.03 7.14 -4.11
C LYS A 20 -2.99 6.23 -4.77
N LEU A 21 -1.94 5.83 -4.04
CA LEU A 21 -0.91 4.92 -4.53
C LEU A 21 -1.48 3.56 -4.93
N GLN A 22 -2.40 3.01 -4.13
CA GLN A 22 -3.08 1.76 -4.45
C GLN A 22 -3.96 1.89 -5.71
N ARG A 23 -4.70 2.99 -5.85
CA ARG A 23 -5.55 3.22 -7.02
C ARG A 23 -4.73 3.31 -8.31
N ASP A 24 -3.62 4.03 -8.28
CA ASP A 24 -2.73 4.17 -9.43
C ASP A 24 -2.07 2.82 -9.79
N LEU A 25 -1.66 2.06 -8.77
CA LEU A 25 -1.15 0.70 -8.95
C LEU A 25 -2.19 -0.22 -9.62
N TYR A 26 -3.44 -0.21 -9.15
CA TYR A 26 -4.49 -1.07 -9.72
C TYR A 26 -4.81 -0.73 -11.17
N LYS A 27 -4.88 0.56 -11.52
CA LYS A 27 -5.01 0.99 -12.92
C LYS A 27 -3.86 0.47 -13.78
N HIS A 28 -2.65 0.52 -13.25
CA HIS A 28 -1.47 0.02 -13.95
C HIS A 28 -1.53 -1.49 -14.16
N ILE A 29 -1.80 -2.26 -13.10
CA ILE A 29 -1.95 -3.73 -13.15
C ILE A 29 -3.05 -4.14 -14.12
N GLN A 30 -4.20 -3.46 -14.09
CA GLN A 30 -5.29 -3.71 -15.03
C GLN A 30 -4.84 -3.56 -16.50
N SER A 31 -3.97 -2.59 -16.79
CA SER A 31 -3.51 -2.31 -18.16
C SER A 31 -2.35 -3.19 -18.62
N GLN A 32 -1.36 -3.45 -17.75
CA GLN A 32 -0.11 -4.12 -18.12
C GLN A 32 -0.08 -5.61 -17.74
N TYR A 33 -0.91 -6.03 -16.78
CA TYR A 33 -0.96 -7.40 -16.28
C TYR A 33 -2.42 -7.92 -16.26
N PRO A 34 -3.09 -7.98 -17.43
CA PRO A 34 -4.48 -8.39 -17.50
C PRO A 34 -4.68 -9.81 -16.97
N HIS A 35 -3.71 -10.72 -17.18
CA HIS A 35 -3.77 -12.08 -16.64
C HIS A 35 -3.83 -12.10 -15.10
N ILE A 36 -2.99 -11.31 -14.42
CA ILE A 36 -3.00 -11.17 -12.96
C ILE A 36 -4.30 -10.50 -12.51
N TRP A 37 -4.77 -9.49 -13.24
CA TRP A 37 -6.03 -8.81 -12.95
C TRP A 37 -7.26 -9.72 -13.07
N HIS A 38 -7.25 -10.64 -14.04
CA HIS A 38 -8.29 -11.63 -14.23
C HIS A 38 -8.21 -12.76 -13.19
N GLN A 39 -7.01 -13.27 -12.89
CA GLN A 39 -6.79 -14.26 -11.83
C GLN A 39 -7.21 -13.74 -10.45
N ALA A 40 -7.06 -12.44 -10.21
CA ALA A 40 -7.53 -11.78 -9.01
C ALA A 40 -9.05 -11.88 -8.80
N TYR A 41 -9.87 -12.10 -9.84
CA TYR A 41 -11.31 -12.32 -9.68
C TYR A 41 -11.66 -13.74 -9.21
N SER A 42 -10.82 -14.71 -9.52
CA SER A 42 -11.00 -16.10 -9.11
C SER A 42 -10.41 -16.41 -7.72
N TYR A 43 -9.63 -15.49 -7.15
CA TYR A 43 -8.86 -15.74 -5.94
C TYR A 43 -9.69 -15.63 -4.66
N ASN A 44 -9.82 -16.73 -3.92
CA ASN A 44 -10.48 -16.77 -2.60
C ASN A 44 -11.91 -16.17 -2.58
N ARG A 45 -12.87 -16.90 -3.15
CA ARG A 45 -14.30 -16.51 -3.29
C ARG A 45 -15.11 -16.58 -2.00
N GLN A 46 -14.54 -16.22 -0.86
CA GLN A 46 -15.29 -16.13 0.39
C GLN A 46 -16.21 -14.89 0.35
N PRO A 47 -17.45 -14.97 0.87
CA PRO A 47 -18.32 -13.80 0.95
C PRO A 47 -17.68 -12.70 1.80
N GLY A 48 -17.61 -11.47 1.26
CA GLY A 48 -17.12 -10.30 1.99
C GLY A 48 -15.60 -10.05 1.95
N THR A 49 -14.80 -10.91 1.32
CA THR A 49 -13.37 -10.63 1.14
C THR A 49 -13.13 -9.67 -0.04
N PRO A 50 -12.19 -8.71 0.09
CA PRO A 50 -11.72 -7.92 -1.05
C PRO A 50 -10.78 -8.79 -1.92
N VAL A 51 -11.37 -9.78 -2.60
CA VAL A 51 -10.77 -10.82 -3.46
C VAL A 51 -9.59 -10.29 -4.29
N ARG A 52 -9.75 -9.13 -4.92
CA ARG A 52 -8.74 -8.51 -5.78
C ARG A 52 -7.54 -7.97 -5.03
N SER A 53 -7.77 -7.31 -3.90
CA SER A 53 -6.75 -6.62 -3.14
C SER A 53 -5.76 -7.59 -2.52
N ASP A 54 -6.27 -8.71 -2.00
CA ASP A 54 -5.45 -9.72 -1.34
C ASP A 54 -4.58 -10.49 -2.33
N TYR A 55 -5.13 -10.85 -3.49
CA TYR A 55 -4.37 -11.50 -4.54
C TYR A 55 -3.23 -10.61 -5.07
N ILE A 56 -3.55 -9.36 -5.40
CA ILE A 56 -2.55 -8.40 -5.90
C ILE A 56 -1.47 -8.16 -4.84
N ARG A 57 -1.86 -8.11 -3.55
CA ARG A 57 -0.91 -7.97 -2.44
C ARG A 57 -0.01 -9.20 -2.30
N ALA A 58 -0.55 -10.41 -2.47
CA ALA A 58 0.23 -11.64 -2.49
C ALA A 58 1.21 -11.65 -3.69
N MET A 59 0.76 -11.23 -4.86
CA MET A 59 1.59 -11.15 -6.08
C MET A 59 2.71 -10.10 -5.96
N LEU A 60 2.46 -8.98 -5.29
CA LEU A 60 3.48 -7.97 -4.99
C LEU A 60 4.50 -8.41 -3.96
N LYS A 61 4.14 -9.35 -3.07
CA LYS A 61 5.02 -9.83 -1.99
C LYS A 61 5.90 -10.99 -2.46
N ASN A 62 5.27 -12.01 -3.07
CA ASN A 62 5.90 -13.30 -3.35
C ASN A 62 5.65 -13.80 -4.79
N GLY A 63 4.98 -13.02 -5.65
CA GLY A 63 4.59 -13.48 -6.98
C GLY A 63 5.31 -12.73 -8.11
N GLU A 64 4.74 -12.83 -9.31
CA GLU A 64 5.31 -12.27 -10.55
C GLU A 64 5.55 -10.74 -10.44
N LEU A 65 4.66 -10.01 -9.75
CA LEU A 65 4.81 -8.57 -9.56
C LEU A 65 5.97 -8.21 -8.61
N ALA A 66 6.43 -9.14 -7.75
CA ALA A 66 7.51 -8.90 -6.81
C ALA A 66 8.88 -8.85 -7.50
N THR A 67 9.10 -9.75 -8.46
CA THR A 67 10.37 -9.89 -9.20
C THR A 67 10.40 -9.07 -10.48
N ASN A 68 9.25 -8.58 -10.95
CA ASN A 68 9.19 -7.74 -12.14
C ASN A 68 9.83 -6.36 -11.91
N ASP A 69 10.63 -5.94 -12.89
CA ASP A 69 11.40 -4.69 -12.87
C ASP A 69 10.67 -3.47 -13.42
N ASP A 70 9.35 -3.58 -13.56
CA ASP A 70 8.48 -2.48 -13.98
C ASP A 70 8.70 -1.23 -13.10
N PRO A 71 9.01 -0.08 -13.72
CA PRO A 71 9.32 1.15 -13.00
C PRO A 71 8.16 1.62 -12.11
N LYS A 72 6.88 1.36 -12.47
CA LYS A 72 5.75 1.73 -11.63
C LYS A 72 5.61 0.83 -10.40
N LEU A 73 5.87 -0.47 -10.54
CA LEU A 73 5.88 -1.39 -9.40
C LEU A 73 7.01 -1.04 -8.43
N ARG A 74 8.19 -0.71 -8.96
CA ARG A 74 9.34 -0.23 -8.18
C ARG A 74 9.02 1.07 -7.45
N GLN A 75 8.45 2.07 -8.15
CA GLN A 75 8.03 3.33 -7.54
C GLN A 75 6.99 3.11 -6.44
N TYR A 76 6.00 2.24 -6.66
CA TYR A 76 5.01 1.91 -5.63
C TYR A 76 5.65 1.32 -4.38
N ARG A 77 6.53 0.31 -4.54
CA ARG A 77 7.26 -0.30 -3.41
C ARG A 77 8.09 0.73 -2.65
N GLN A 78 8.82 1.58 -3.37
CA GLN A 78 9.67 2.61 -2.79
C GLN A 78 8.84 3.65 -2.02
N ARG A 79 7.78 4.21 -2.63
CA ARG A 79 6.90 5.20 -1.99
C ARG A 79 6.21 4.65 -0.75
N ARG A 80 5.75 3.40 -0.80
CA ARG A 80 5.15 2.72 0.36
C ARG A 80 6.15 2.54 1.50
N ARG A 81 7.40 2.17 1.20
CA ARG A 81 8.47 2.06 2.20
C ARG A 81 8.76 3.40 2.87
N TRP A 82 8.84 4.48 2.08
CA TRP A 82 9.02 5.84 2.62
C TRP A 82 7.86 6.27 3.50
N LEU A 83 6.62 5.99 3.08
CA LEU A 83 5.43 6.30 3.86
C LEU A 83 5.47 5.63 5.24
N TYR A 84 5.78 4.33 5.27
CA TYR A 84 5.89 3.59 6.54
C TYR A 84 7.09 4.02 7.37
N ALA A 85 8.22 4.38 6.77
CA ALA A 85 9.36 4.92 7.49
C ALA A 85 9.03 6.26 8.16
N LEU A 86 8.33 7.16 7.47
CA LEU A 86 7.89 8.45 8.02
C LEU A 86 6.94 8.25 9.21
N VAL A 87 5.97 7.34 9.08
CA VAL A 87 5.06 6.99 10.18
C VAL A 87 5.83 6.37 11.35
N ALA A 88 6.76 5.44 11.10
CA ALA A 88 7.55 4.79 12.15
C ALA A 88 8.48 5.77 12.88
N VAL A 89 9.15 6.67 12.17
CA VAL A 89 10.00 7.72 12.76
C VAL A 89 9.16 8.63 13.67
N TYR A 90 7.96 9.02 13.22
CA TYR A 90 7.05 9.80 14.05
C TYR A 90 6.65 9.05 15.33
N PHE A 91 6.22 7.79 15.25
CA PHE A 91 5.89 6.98 16.43
C PHE A 91 7.09 6.80 17.37
N GLY A 92 8.30 6.61 16.83
CA GLY A 92 9.53 6.53 17.63
C GLY A 92 9.82 7.83 18.38
N LEU A 93 9.71 8.99 17.71
CA LEU A 93 9.87 10.30 18.34
C LEU A 93 8.77 10.59 19.38
N TRP A 94 7.55 10.14 19.12
CA TRP A 94 6.45 10.25 20.07
C TRP A 94 6.71 9.41 21.33
N LEU A 95 7.12 8.14 21.20
CA LEU A 95 7.47 7.27 22.34
C LEU A 95 8.61 7.84 23.19
N LEU A 96 9.64 8.44 22.57
CA LEU A 96 10.75 9.09 23.27
C LEU A 96 10.32 10.31 24.11
N ARG A 97 9.14 10.88 23.86
CA ARG A 97 8.60 12.00 24.64
C ARG A 97 7.91 11.53 25.93
N PHE A 98 7.60 10.24 26.06
CA PHE A 98 6.97 9.63 27.24
C PHE A 98 7.97 8.92 28.18
N VAL A 99 9.25 8.90 27.82
CA VAL A 99 10.37 8.43 28.65
C VAL A 99 11.08 9.63 29.25
#